data_AF-A0A3P3ZSQ4-F1
#
_entry.id   AF-A0A3P3ZSQ4-F1
#
_cell.length_a   1.000
_cell.length_b   1.000
_cell.length_c   1.000
_cell.angle_alpha   90.00
_cell.angle_beta   90.00
_cell.angle_gamma   90.00
#
_symmetry.space_group_name_H-M   'P 1'
#
loop_
_entity.id
_entity.type
_entity.pdbx_description
1 polymer ?
#
loop_
_entity_poly.entity_id
_entity_poly.type
_entity_poly.pdbx_seq_one_letter_code
_entity_poly.pdbx_strand_id
1 'polypeptide(L)'
;MVWNTMLGLGHSHDFVLWNAFAWHPHHPLSPLTNRTPTDAELESGKETLRAFLALFPQGHLVAIGRKSQATLASLGINAHPVRHPANGGGRLFHQQMRDLLAASANP
;
A
#
# COMPACT_ATOMS: atom_id res chain seq x y z
N MET A 1 -8.63 8.97 4.04
CA MET A 1 -8.60 7.88 5.04
C MET A 1 -7.17 7.58 5.48
N VAL A 2 -6.30 7.02 4.62
CA VAL A 2 -4.91 6.68 5.00
C VAL A 2 -4.16 7.87 5.60
N TRP A 3 -4.14 9.01 4.90
CA TRP A 3 -3.55 10.26 5.40
C TRP A 3 -4.13 10.68 6.76
N ASN A 4 -5.45 10.75 6.90
CA ASN A 4 -6.10 11.11 8.16
C ASN A 4 -5.76 10.15 9.31
N THR A 5 -5.62 8.85 9.02
CA THR A 5 -5.17 7.86 10.01
C THR A 5 -3.74 8.15 10.47
N MET A 6 -2.81 8.34 9.54
CA MET A 6 -1.40 8.61 9.90
C MET A 6 -1.26 9.93 10.65
N LEU A 7 -1.89 11.00 10.16
CA LEU A 7 -1.88 12.31 10.81
C LEU A 7 -2.52 12.26 12.21
N GLY A 8 -3.64 11.54 12.35
CA GLY A 8 -4.29 11.33 13.66
C GLY A 8 -3.46 10.51 14.65
N LEU A 9 -2.48 9.74 14.15
CA LEU A 9 -1.51 9.00 14.95
C LEU A 9 -0.19 9.77 15.15
N GLY A 10 -0.10 11.04 14.71
CA GLY A 10 1.08 11.88 14.89
C GLY A 10 2.14 11.76 13.79
N HIS A 11 1.89 10.97 12.73
CA HIS A 11 2.82 10.72 11.64
C HIS A 11 2.48 11.61 10.44
N SER A 12 3.33 12.61 10.18
CA SER A 12 3.12 13.61 9.12
C SER A 12 4.20 13.65 8.04
N HIS A 13 5.43 13.20 8.35
CA HIS A 13 6.59 13.34 7.46
C HIS A 13 7.47 12.09 7.39
N ASP A 14 7.07 11.01 8.04
CA ASP A 14 7.86 9.79 8.24
C ASP A 14 7.24 8.56 7.55
N PHE A 15 6.29 8.77 6.65
CA PHE A 15 5.73 7.72 5.81
C PHE A 15 5.58 8.19 4.36
N VAL A 16 5.63 7.22 3.46
CA VAL A 16 5.36 7.40 2.03
C VAL A 16 4.32 6.38 1.58
N LEU A 17 3.52 6.75 0.58
CA LEU A 17 2.52 5.86 -0.01
C LEU A 17 2.85 5.65 -1.48
N TRP A 18 2.70 4.41 -1.93
CA TRP A 18 2.85 4.05 -3.33
C TRP A 18 1.86 2.95 -3.71
N ASN A 19 1.45 2.95 -4.98
CA ASN A 19 0.53 1.95 -5.50
C ASN A 19 1.30 0.70 -5.95
N ALA A 20 0.72 -0.48 -5.74
CA ALA A 20 1.26 -1.73 -6.31
C ALA A 20 1.31 -1.70 -7.86
N PHE A 21 0.45 -0.89 -8.48
CA PHE A 21 0.50 -0.53 -9.90
C PHE A 21 0.59 1.00 -10.02
N ALA A 22 1.65 1.52 -10.62
CA ALA A 22 1.95 2.95 -10.62
C ALA A 22 1.02 3.80 -11.51
N TRP A 23 0.30 3.17 -12.45
CA TRP A 23 -0.56 3.86 -13.41
C TRP A 23 -2.05 3.81 -13.05
N HIS A 24 -2.86 4.52 -13.82
CA HIS A 24 -4.33 4.59 -13.67
C HIS A 24 -5.04 3.54 -14.55
N PRO A 25 -5.45 2.38 -13.97
CA PRO A 25 -6.17 1.36 -14.72
C PRO A 25 -7.63 1.80 -14.95
N HIS A 26 -8.03 1.85 -16.21
CA HIS A 26 -9.37 2.28 -16.61
C HIS A 26 -10.01 1.29 -17.59
N HIS A 27 -11.33 1.37 -17.74
CA HIS A 27 -12.03 0.60 -18.76
C HIS A 27 -11.74 1.17 -20.16
N PRO A 28 -11.62 0.32 -21.20
CA PRO A 28 -11.42 0.79 -22.57
C PRO A 28 -12.46 1.84 -22.96
N LEU A 29 -12.01 2.89 -23.65
CA LEU A 29 -12.85 4.03 -24.08
C LEU A 29 -13.49 4.83 -22.93
N SER A 30 -13.08 4.60 -21.67
CA SER A 30 -13.61 5.28 -20.47
C SER A 30 -12.48 5.71 -19.52
N PRO A 31 -11.65 6.70 -19.89
CA PRO A 31 -10.40 7.04 -19.19
C PRO A 31 -10.58 7.63 -17.78
N LEU A 32 -11.81 8.01 -17.40
CA LEU A 32 -12.12 8.55 -16.07
C LEU A 32 -12.62 7.48 -15.09
N THR A 33 -12.69 6.22 -15.53
CA THR A 33 -13.07 5.10 -14.66
C THR A 33 -11.84 4.52 -13.98
N ASN A 34 -12.01 4.02 -12.75
CA ASN A 34 -10.96 3.27 -12.08
C ASN A 34 -11.39 1.81 -11.95
N ARG A 35 -10.53 0.89 -12.33
CA ARG A 35 -10.74 -0.55 -12.14
C ARG A 35 -9.60 -1.19 -11.37
N THR A 36 -9.78 -2.44 -10.97
CA THR A 36 -8.66 -3.20 -10.41
C THR A 36 -7.65 -3.51 -11.52
N PRO A 37 -6.32 -3.32 -11.29
CA PRO A 37 -5.30 -3.77 -12.22
C PRO A 37 -5.38 -5.28 -12.48
N THR A 38 -5.15 -5.68 -13.72
CA THR A 38 -4.94 -7.08 -14.10
C THR A 38 -3.60 -7.59 -13.58
N ASP A 39 -3.41 -8.91 -13.55
CA ASP A 39 -2.12 -9.49 -13.17
C ASP A 39 -1.00 -9.12 -14.16
N ALA A 40 -1.30 -9.05 -15.45
CA ALA A 40 -0.34 -8.61 -16.46
C ALA A 40 0.10 -7.14 -16.27
N GLU A 41 -0.83 -6.26 -15.91
CA GLU A 41 -0.51 -4.87 -15.59
C GLU A 41 0.36 -4.76 -14.34
N LEU A 42 0.04 -5.51 -13.28
CA LEU A 42 0.89 -5.56 -12.09
C LEU A 42 2.28 -6.09 -12.41
N GLU A 43 2.38 -7.16 -13.21
CA GLU A 43 3.66 -7.72 -13.64
C GLU A 43 4.50 -6.66 -14.37
N SER A 44 3.87 -5.91 -15.28
CA SER A 44 4.56 -4.85 -16.02
C SER A 44 5.07 -3.70 -15.13
N GLY A 45 4.43 -3.46 -13.98
CA GLY A 45 4.80 -2.40 -13.04
C GLY A 45 5.79 -2.81 -11.95
N LYS A 46 6.17 -4.09 -11.89
CA LYS A 46 7.05 -4.61 -10.83
C LYS A 46 8.39 -3.91 -10.73
N GLU A 47 9.03 -3.61 -11.86
CA GLU A 47 10.34 -2.98 -11.84
C GLU A 47 10.27 -1.53 -11.34
N THR A 48 9.20 -0.80 -11.69
CA THR A 48 8.93 0.52 -11.12
C THR A 48 8.71 0.44 -9.61
N LEU A 49 7.94 -0.55 -9.14
CA LEU A 49 7.75 -0.77 -7.71
C LEU A 49 9.06 -1.13 -7.00
N ARG A 50 9.90 -1.98 -7.60
CA ARG A 50 11.23 -2.33 -7.07
C ARG A 50 12.13 -1.11 -6.96
N ALA A 51 12.18 -0.27 -7.99
CA ALA A 51 12.93 0.97 -7.99
C ALA A 51 12.45 1.93 -6.89
N PHE A 52 11.14 2.06 -6.71
CA PHE A 52 10.58 2.86 -5.61
C PHE A 52 11.00 2.33 -4.23
N LEU A 53 10.89 1.01 -4.01
CA LEU A 53 11.26 0.37 -2.74
C LEU A 53 12.75 0.54 -2.43
N ALA A 54 13.61 0.52 -3.45
CA ALA A 54 15.05 0.72 -3.28
C ALA A 54 15.42 2.12 -2.74
N LEU A 55 14.53 3.11 -2.83
CA LEU A 55 14.72 4.44 -2.23
C LEU A 55 14.61 4.40 -0.69
N PHE A 56 14.02 3.35 -0.11
CA PHE A 56 13.73 3.24 1.31
C PHE A 56 14.19 1.89 1.89
N PRO A 57 15.50 1.59 1.88
CA PRO A 57 16.02 0.26 2.24
C PRO A 57 15.75 -0.16 3.70
N GLN A 58 15.50 0.81 4.59
CA GLN A 58 15.20 0.58 6.01
C GLN A 58 13.71 0.84 6.35
N GLY A 59 12.86 1.02 5.33
CA GLY A 59 11.45 1.33 5.54
C GLY A 59 10.65 0.12 6.04
N HIS A 60 9.77 0.34 7.02
CA HIS A 60 8.77 -0.65 7.41
C HIS A 60 7.73 -0.79 6.31
N LEU A 61 7.73 -1.92 5.60
CA LEU A 61 6.83 -2.16 4.48
C LEU A 61 5.46 -2.62 4.97
N VAL A 62 4.44 -1.86 4.62
CA VAL A 62 3.04 -2.15 4.93
C VAL A 62 2.25 -2.37 3.65
N ALA A 63 1.69 -3.57 3.49
CA ALA A 63 0.86 -3.93 2.36
C ALA A 63 -0.61 -3.59 2.63
N ILE A 64 -1.09 -2.49 2.03
CA ILE A 64 -2.49 -2.07 2.16
C ILE A 64 -3.36 -2.89 1.20
N GLY A 65 -4.00 -3.94 1.72
CA GLY A 65 -4.88 -4.84 0.97
C GLY A 65 -4.17 -6.04 0.33
N ARG A 66 -4.98 -7.05 -0.04
CA ARG A 66 -4.51 -8.35 -0.55
C ARG A 66 -3.72 -8.25 -1.85
N LYS A 67 -4.10 -7.37 -2.76
CA LYS A 67 -3.43 -7.20 -4.06
C LYS A 67 -2.01 -6.65 -3.88
N SER A 68 -1.85 -5.66 -3.01
CA SER A 68 -0.54 -5.11 -2.62
C SER A 68 0.32 -6.19 -1.95
N GLN A 69 -0.26 -6.96 -1.02
CA GLN A 69 0.43 -8.07 -0.35
C GLN A 69 0.92 -9.13 -1.35
N ALA A 70 0.05 -9.58 -2.25
CA ALA A 70 0.40 -10.55 -3.28
C ALA A 70 1.47 -10.03 -4.25
N THR A 71 1.39 -8.75 -4.64
CA THR A 71 2.38 -8.13 -5.53
C THR A 71 3.76 -8.11 -4.88
N LEU A 72 3.86 -7.67 -3.62
CA LEU A 72 5.12 -7.68 -2.86
C LEU A 72 5.64 -9.10 -2.63
N ALA A 73 4.78 -10.05 -2.28
CA ALA A 73 5.16 -11.45 -2.12
C ALA A 73 5.73 -12.04 -3.42
N SER A 74 5.15 -11.71 -4.58
CA SER A 74 5.66 -12.13 -5.89
C SER A 74 7.02 -11.52 -6.26
N LEU A 75 7.46 -10.48 -5.55
CA LEU A 75 8.80 -9.89 -5.64
C LEU A 75 9.79 -10.50 -4.63
N GLY A 76 9.34 -11.46 -3.82
CA GLY A 76 10.11 -12.03 -2.70
C GLY A 76 10.16 -11.11 -1.48
N ILE A 77 9.26 -10.12 -1.39
CA ILE A 77 9.27 -9.09 -0.34
C ILE A 77 8.17 -9.39 0.67
N ASN A 78 8.57 -9.62 1.92
CA ASN A 78 7.64 -9.74 3.03
C ASN A 78 7.24 -8.34 3.53
N ALA A 79 5.94 -8.08 3.63
CA ALA A 79 5.39 -6.81 4.09
C ALA A 79 4.22 -7.05 5.04
N HIS A 80 4.09 -6.20 6.06
CA HIS A 80 3.03 -6.32 7.06
C HIS A 80 1.66 -6.03 6.42
N PRO A 81 0.73 -7.00 6.38
CA PRO A 81 -0.54 -6.80 5.71
C PRO A 81 -1.54 -6.04 6.58
N VAL A 82 -2.20 -5.04 6.00
CA VAL A 82 -3.33 -4.34 6.62
C VAL A 82 -4.54 -4.34 5.70
N ARG A 83 -5.74 -4.26 6.29
CA ARG A 83 -6.99 -4.22 5.55
C ARG A 83 -7.06 -2.97 4.69
N HIS A 84 -7.43 -3.11 3.42
CA HIS A 84 -7.66 -1.93 2.57
C HIS A 84 -8.83 -1.10 3.13
N PRO A 85 -8.72 0.23 3.23
CA PRO A 85 -9.72 1.08 3.89
C PRO A 85 -11.05 1.21 3.11
N ALA A 86 -11.05 0.96 1.80
CA ALA A 86 -12.27 0.96 0.98
C ALA A 86 -13.22 -0.19 1.34
N ASN A 87 -14.46 -0.13 0.84
CA ASN A 87 -15.49 -1.16 1.00
C ASN A 87 -15.72 -1.56 2.47
N GLY A 88 -15.88 -0.56 3.34
CA GLY A 88 -16.11 -0.75 4.78
C GLY A 88 -14.88 -1.16 5.60
N GLY A 89 -13.68 -1.24 5.00
CA GLY A 89 -12.47 -1.68 5.68
C GLY A 89 -11.80 -0.65 6.60
N GLY A 90 -12.26 0.62 6.58
CA GLY A 90 -11.58 1.74 7.26
C GLY A 90 -11.36 1.55 8.76
N ARG A 91 -12.36 1.03 9.50
CA ARG A 91 -12.22 0.81 10.96
C ARG A 91 -11.12 -0.19 11.28
N LEU A 92 -11.04 -1.29 10.53
CA LEU A 92 -10.02 -2.32 10.74
C LEU A 92 -8.64 -1.83 10.29
N PHE A 93 -8.56 -1.11 9.17
CA PHE A 93 -7.32 -0.45 8.73
C PHE A 93 -6.75 0.45 9.83
N HIS A 94 -7.58 1.34 10.39
CA HIS A 94 -7.18 2.27 11.44
C HIS A 94 -6.67 1.56 12.70
N GLN A 95 -7.40 0.53 13.16
CA GLN A 95 -6.98 -0.32 14.28
C GLN A 95 -5.59 -0.94 14.02
N GLN A 96 -5.42 -1.59 12.87
CA GLN A 96 -4.17 -2.28 12.53
C GLN A 96 -2.98 -1.34 12.42
N MET A 97 -3.17 -0.14 11.84
CA MET A 97 -2.10 0.86 11.76
C MET A 97 -1.70 1.36 13.15
N ARG A 98 -2.67 1.64 14.03
CA ARG A 98 -2.37 2.06 15.40
C ARG A 98 -1.59 0.98 16.16
N ASP A 99 -2.02 -0.26 16.07
CA ASP A 99 -1.37 -1.37 16.77
C ASP A 99 0.05 -1.61 16.25
N LEU A 100 0.24 -1.53 14.93
CA LEU A 100 1.55 -1.65 14.28
C LEU A 100 2.52 -0.54 14.76
N LEU A 101 2.08 0.71 14.75
CA LEU A 101 2.94 1.84 15.10
C LEU A 101 3.24 1.90 16.60
N ALA A 102 2.30 1.47 17.45
CA ALA A 102 2.53 1.34 18.90
C ALA A 102 3.57 0.26 19.22
N ALA A 103 3.56 -0.87 18.52
CA ALA A 103 4.55 -1.93 18.69
C ALA A 103 5.96 -1.48 18.28
N SER A 104 6.09 -0.61 17.28
CA SER A 104 7.38 -0.08 16.83
C SER A 104 7.97 1.00 17.75
N ALA A 105 7.16 1.60 18.64
CA ALA A 105 7.60 2.65 19.56
C ALA A 105 8.25 2.13 20.86
N ASN A 106 8.18 0.81 21.09
CA ASN A 106 8.75 0.14 22.26
C ASN A 106 9.80 -0.89 21.80
N PRO A 107 11.06 -0.48 21.58
CA PRO A 107 12.15 -1.39 21.20
C PRO A 107 12.56 -2.33 22.34
#